data_AF-A0A0F8YW62-F1
#
_entry.id   AF-A0A0F8YW62-F1
#
_cell.length_a   1.000
_cell.length_b   1.000
_cell.length_c   1.000
_cell.angle_alpha   90.00
_cell.angle_beta   90.00
_cell.angle_gamma   90.00
#
_symmetry.space_group_name_H-M   'P 1'
#
loop_
_entity.id
_entity.type
_entity.pdbx_description
1 polymer ?
#
loop_
_entity_poly.entity_id
_entity_poly.type
_entity_poly.pdbx_seq_one_letter_code
_entity_poly.pdbx_strand_id
1 'polypeptide(L)'
;RMYRFGRDMGWDIEAVRVMVNKKSKGWTEEGDFYSLRDESYWNVREAFRTDTAMIPPPGYSFECKRLHQALVALTYEIRGSTIKVVEKKILKKKLGYSPDELDAYMLTYCPSNVWMGTI
;
A
#
# COMPACT_ATOMS: atom_id res chain seq x y z
N ARG A 1 2.64 11.58 -20.06
CA ARG A 1 3.60 10.59 -19.52
C ARG A 1 4.53 11.34 -18.57
N MET A 2 4.28 11.30 -17.26
CA MET A 2 4.86 12.18 -16.22
C MET A 2 6.40 12.25 -16.25
N TYR A 3 7.05 11.16 -16.63
CA TYR A 3 8.51 11.02 -16.82
C TYR A 3 9.13 11.89 -17.92
N ARG A 4 8.34 12.42 -18.87
CA ARG A 4 8.86 13.36 -19.88
C ARG A 4 9.02 14.75 -19.29
N PHE A 5 7.99 15.21 -18.58
CA PHE A 5 7.93 16.55 -18.01
C PHE A 5 9.11 16.87 -17.09
N GLY A 6 9.46 15.97 -16.17
CA GLY A 6 10.57 16.24 -15.26
C GLY A 6 11.96 16.11 -15.90
N ARG A 7 12.13 15.25 -16.91
CA ARG A 7 13.37 15.26 -17.73
C ARG A 7 13.50 16.54 -18.55
N ASP A 8 12.39 17.06 -19.07
CA ASP A 8 12.35 18.33 -19.78
C ASP A 8 12.67 19.52 -18.85
N MET A 9 12.48 19.35 -17.53
CA MET A 9 12.89 20.31 -16.49
C MET A 9 14.29 20.06 -15.92
N GLY A 10 15.06 19.12 -16.46
CA GLY A 10 16.42 18.81 -15.99
C GLY A 10 16.46 18.08 -14.65
N TRP A 11 15.34 17.52 -14.17
CA TRP A 11 15.32 16.68 -12.98
C TRP A 11 15.76 15.28 -13.35
N ASP A 12 16.67 14.73 -12.53
CA ASP A 12 17.00 13.32 -12.62
C ASP A 12 15.85 12.51 -12.02
N ILE A 13 15.11 11.81 -12.88
CA ILE A 13 13.93 11.03 -12.48
C ILE A 13 14.14 9.60 -12.91
N GLU A 14 14.36 8.75 -11.93
CA GLU A 14 14.41 7.30 -12.10
C GLU A 14 13.12 6.64 -11.63
N ALA A 15 12.66 5.66 -12.40
CA ALA A 15 11.53 4.83 -12.01
C ALA A 15 12.02 3.62 -11.21
N VAL A 16 11.80 3.63 -9.90
CA VAL A 16 12.12 2.48 -9.04
C VAL A 16 10.95 1.48 -9.05
N ARG A 17 11.22 0.24 -9.45
CA ARG A 17 10.21 -0.83 -9.42
C ARG A 17 10.14 -1.46 -8.03
N VAL A 18 8.98 -1.36 -7.40
CA VAL A 18 8.71 -2.04 -6.12
C VAL A 18 8.03 -3.39 -6.33
N MET A 19 8.71 -4.47 -5.94
CA MET A 19 8.20 -5.85 -6.06
C MET A 19 7.47 -6.29 -4.78
N VAL A 20 6.22 -5.84 -4.62
CA VAL A 20 5.43 -6.06 -3.39
C VAL A 20 5.11 -7.54 -3.09
N ASN A 21 5.21 -8.44 -4.07
CA ASN A 21 4.97 -9.88 -3.86
C ASN A 21 6.20 -10.63 -3.32
N LYS A 22 7.32 -9.94 -3.08
CA LYS A 22 8.50 -10.51 -2.43
C LYS A 22 8.18 -10.81 -0.97
N LYS A 23 8.81 -11.86 -0.41
CA LYS A 23 8.72 -12.18 1.01
C LYS A 23 9.16 -10.97 1.86
N SER A 24 8.35 -10.62 2.86
CA SER A 24 8.68 -9.56 3.81
C SER A 24 9.81 -10.02 4.75
N LYS A 25 10.54 -9.04 5.30
CA LYS A 25 11.51 -9.24 6.39
C LYS A 25 10.99 -8.72 7.74
N GLY A 26 9.83 -8.06 7.75
CA GLY A 26 9.20 -7.53 8.95
C GLY A 26 8.42 -8.60 9.70
N TRP A 27 8.28 -8.39 11.00
CA TRP A 27 7.51 -9.24 11.91
C TRP A 27 6.86 -8.36 12.99
N THR A 28 5.82 -8.91 13.60
CA THR A 28 5.06 -8.30 14.72
C THR A 28 4.78 -9.36 15.78
N GLU A 29 4.24 -8.97 16.94
CA GLU A 29 3.82 -9.92 17.98
C GLU A 29 2.77 -10.91 17.44
N GLU A 30 1.96 -10.49 16.47
CA GLU A 30 0.94 -11.30 15.81
C GLU A 30 1.48 -12.25 14.74
N GLY A 31 2.74 -12.10 14.32
CA GLY A 31 3.42 -12.99 13.39
C GLY A 31 4.22 -12.31 12.28
N ASP A 32 4.72 -13.13 11.36
CA ASP A 32 5.47 -12.73 10.17
C ASP A 32 4.51 -12.30 9.04
N PHE A 33 4.94 -11.37 8.18
CA PHE A 33 4.17 -11.02 7.00
C PHE A 33 4.43 -11.98 5.83
N TYR A 34 3.37 -12.41 5.14
CA TYR A 34 3.50 -13.28 3.97
C TYR A 34 4.30 -12.62 2.83
N SER A 35 4.05 -11.34 2.57
CA SER A 35 4.73 -10.55 1.54
C SER A 35 4.92 -9.09 1.95
N LEU A 36 5.74 -8.35 1.20
CA LEU A 36 5.90 -6.90 1.37
C LEU A 36 4.57 -6.15 1.21
N ARG A 37 3.66 -6.64 0.36
CA ARG A 37 2.30 -6.10 0.25
C ARG A 37 1.59 -6.18 1.60
N ASP A 38 1.65 -7.34 2.24
CA ASP A 38 0.94 -7.58 3.50
C ASP A 38 1.51 -6.71 4.63
N GLU A 39 2.84 -6.61 4.72
CA GLU A 39 3.53 -5.70 5.65
C GLU A 39 3.13 -4.23 5.40
N SER A 40 3.14 -3.78 4.15
CA SER A 40 2.84 -2.39 3.82
C SER A 40 1.38 -2.03 4.14
N TYR A 41 0.45 -2.96 3.91
CA TYR A 41 -0.95 -2.80 4.33
C TYR A 41 -1.11 -2.83 5.85
N TRP A 42 -0.31 -3.62 6.56
CA TRP A 42 -0.28 -3.59 8.02
C TRP A 42 0.24 -2.26 8.55
N ASN A 43 1.29 -1.70 7.94
CA ASN A 43 1.80 -0.37 8.29
C ASN A 43 0.73 0.71 8.10
N VAL A 44 -0.09 0.62 7.04
CA VAL A 44 -1.26 1.50 6.87
C VAL A 44 -2.22 1.36 8.06
N ARG A 45 -2.57 0.14 8.46
CA ARG A 45 -3.43 -0.13 9.62
C ARG A 45 -2.84 0.50 10.89
N GLU A 46 -1.56 0.31 11.14
CA GLU A 46 -0.88 0.85 12.32
C GLU A 46 -0.85 2.38 12.32
N ALA A 47 -0.70 3.00 11.16
CA ALA A 47 -0.76 4.45 11.03
C ALA A 47 -2.16 4.99 11.37
N PHE A 48 -3.24 4.30 10.96
CA PHE A 48 -4.59 4.63 11.41
C PHE A 48 -4.81 4.35 12.90
N ARG A 49 -4.25 3.26 13.44
CA ARG A 49 -4.38 2.89 14.85
C ARG A 49 -3.68 3.90 15.78
N THR A 50 -2.57 4.47 15.33
CA THR A 50 -1.75 5.42 16.09
C THR A 50 -2.01 6.89 15.75
N ASP A 51 -3.04 7.17 14.94
CA ASP A 51 -3.43 8.51 14.50
C ASP A 51 -2.32 9.30 13.77
N THR A 52 -1.46 8.58 13.05
CA THR A 52 -0.38 9.15 12.22
C THR A 52 -0.70 9.14 10.72
N ALA A 53 -1.78 8.46 10.33
CA ALA A 53 -2.28 8.46 8.96
C ALA A 53 -3.03 9.77 8.65
N MET A 54 -2.75 10.35 7.48
CA MET A 54 -3.51 11.49 6.96
C MET A 54 -4.10 11.15 5.59
N ILE A 55 -5.42 11.23 5.47
CA ILE A 55 -6.15 11.06 4.21
C ILE A 55 -7.14 12.22 4.01
N PRO A 56 -7.36 12.66 2.75
CA PRO A 56 -8.38 13.66 2.46
C PRO A 56 -9.79 13.15 2.80
N PRO A 57 -10.73 14.04 3.12
CA PRO A 57 -12.11 13.65 3.43
C PRO A 57 -12.79 13.01 2.20
N PRO A 58 -13.76 12.10 2.40
CA PRO A 58 -14.35 11.33 1.31
C PRO A 58 -15.15 12.18 0.30
N GLY A 59 -15.54 13.40 0.67
CA GLY A 59 -16.23 14.35 -0.21
C GLY A 59 -15.32 15.18 -1.11
N TYR A 60 -13.99 15.09 -0.96
CA TYR A 60 -13.05 15.95 -1.70
C TYR A 60 -12.94 15.58 -3.19
N SER A 61 -12.89 14.28 -3.51
CA SER A 61 -12.87 13.79 -4.88
C SER A 61 -13.43 12.36 -5.00
N PHE A 62 -13.68 11.91 -6.23
CA PHE A 62 -14.12 10.55 -6.50
C PHE A 62 -13.11 9.49 -6.02
N GLU A 63 -11.82 9.76 -6.20
CA GLU A 63 -10.70 8.93 -5.75
C GLU A 63 -10.65 8.86 -4.22
N CYS A 64 -10.91 9.98 -3.53
CA CYS A 64 -10.99 10.01 -2.07
C CYS A 64 -12.11 9.11 -1.56
N LYS A 65 -13.30 9.20 -2.17
CA LYS A 65 -14.42 8.30 -1.83
C LYS A 65 -14.07 6.83 -2.04
N ARG A 66 -13.42 6.49 -3.17
CA ARG A 66 -12.99 5.11 -3.47
C ARG A 66 -11.93 4.60 -2.53
N LEU A 67 -10.98 5.44 -2.12
CA LEU A 67 -9.96 5.13 -1.12
C LEU A 67 -10.60 4.78 0.22
N HIS A 68 -11.50 5.63 0.72
CA HIS A 68 -12.22 5.38 1.98
C HIS A 68 -13.01 4.06 1.94
N GLN A 69 -13.75 3.80 0.87
CA GLN A 69 -14.48 2.54 0.70
C GLN A 69 -13.55 1.33 0.67
N ALA A 70 -12.41 1.44 0.00
CA ALA A 70 -11.43 0.36 -0.08
C ALA A 70 -10.73 0.10 1.27
N LEU A 71 -10.41 1.16 2.04
CA LEU A 71 -9.85 1.07 3.39
C LEU A 71 -10.79 0.31 4.34
N VAL A 72 -12.08 0.63 4.32
CA VAL A 72 -13.09 -0.07 5.15
C VAL A 72 -13.31 -1.51 4.71
N ALA A 73 -13.13 -1.80 3.41
CA ALA A 73 -13.29 -3.15 2.88
C ALA A 73 -12.08 -4.06 3.14
N LEU A 74 -10.93 -3.49 3.52
CA LEU A 74 -9.67 -4.19 3.75
C LEU A 74 -9.75 -5.07 5.01
N THR A 75 -9.38 -6.34 4.87
CA THR A 75 -9.34 -7.30 5.97
C THR A 75 -8.05 -8.12 5.89
N TYR A 76 -7.71 -8.80 6.98
CA TYR A 76 -6.56 -9.70 7.04
C TYR A 76 -6.96 -11.02 7.68
N GLU A 77 -6.13 -12.03 7.47
CA GLU A 77 -6.20 -13.34 8.11
C GLU A 77 -4.84 -13.66 8.72
N ILE A 78 -4.84 -14.37 9.84
CA ILE A 78 -3.64 -14.93 10.44
C ILE A 78 -3.70 -16.44 10.18
N ARG A 79 -2.81 -16.96 9.33
CA ARG A 79 -2.69 -18.38 9.00
C ARG A 79 -1.47 -18.95 9.70
N GLY A 80 -1.67 -19.62 10.83
CA GLY A 80 -0.56 -20.05 11.70
C GLY A 80 0.10 -18.84 12.34
N SER A 81 1.38 -18.62 12.05
CA SER A 81 2.15 -17.44 12.49
C SER A 81 2.34 -16.41 11.38
N THR A 82 1.56 -16.48 10.29
CA THR A 82 1.74 -15.61 9.12
C THR A 82 0.51 -14.74 8.88
N ILE A 83 0.72 -13.43 8.81
CA ILE A 83 -0.28 -12.42 8.49
C ILE A 83 -0.39 -12.30 6.97
N LYS A 84 -1.62 -12.38 6.46
CA LYS A 84 -1.94 -12.18 5.05
C LYS A 84 -3.13 -11.23 4.90
N VAL A 85 -2.96 -10.20 4.08
CA VAL A 85 -4.02 -9.23 3.79
C VAL A 85 -4.82 -9.71 2.59
N VAL A 86 -6.12 -9.45 2.60
CA VAL A 86 -7.06 -9.86 1.55
C VAL A 86 -6.53 -9.51 0.15
N GLU A 87 -6.70 -10.46 -0.77
CA GLU A 87 -6.18 -10.34 -2.13
C GLU A 87 -6.93 -9.28 -2.93
N LYS A 88 -6.22 -8.58 -3.82
CA LYS A 88 -6.79 -7.55 -4.71
C LYS A 88 -7.99 -8.07 -5.51
N LYS A 89 -7.96 -9.33 -5.94
CA LYS A 89 -9.08 -9.97 -6.67
C LYS A 89 -10.36 -10.02 -5.83
N ILE A 90 -10.24 -10.30 -4.53
CA ILE A 90 -11.37 -10.38 -3.60
C ILE A 90 -11.91 -8.97 -3.33
N LEU A 91 -11.03 -8.00 -3.07
CA LEU A 91 -11.44 -6.59 -2.92
C LEU A 91 -12.14 -6.06 -4.16
N LYS A 92 -11.60 -6.35 -5.36
CA LYS A 92 -12.22 -5.97 -6.63
C LYS A 92 -13.62 -6.56 -6.78
N LYS A 93 -13.80 -7.83 -6.41
CA LYS A 93 -15.13 -8.47 -6.43
C LYS A 93 -16.10 -7.81 -5.45
N LYS A 94 -15.63 -7.42 -4.26
CA LYS A 94 -16.45 -6.77 -3.22
C LYS A 94 -16.82 -5.32 -3.55
N LEU A 95 -15.89 -4.57 -4.14
CA LEU A 95 -16.04 -3.14 -4.43
C LEU A 95 -16.64 -2.86 -5.83
N GLY A 96 -16.54 -3.82 -6.76
CA GLY A 96 -16.93 -3.63 -8.16
C GLY A 96 -15.90 -2.90 -9.01
N TYR A 97 -14.79 -2.43 -8.43
CA TYR A 97 -13.71 -1.72 -9.10
C TYR A 97 -12.34 -2.14 -8.56
N SER A 98 -11.26 -1.85 -9.32
CA SER A 98 -9.89 -2.10 -8.85
C SER A 98 -9.50 -1.08 -7.78
N PRO A 99 -9.05 -1.48 -6.58
CA PRO A 99 -8.70 -0.56 -5.50
C PRO A 99 -7.32 0.08 -5.71
N ASP A 100 -7.12 0.76 -6.85
CA ASP A 100 -5.82 1.29 -7.25
C ASP A 100 -5.39 2.48 -6.39
N GLU A 101 -6.34 3.27 -5.91
CA GLU A 101 -6.10 4.37 -4.97
C GLU A 101 -5.53 3.86 -3.64
N LEU A 102 -6.05 2.73 -3.17
CA LEU A 102 -5.58 2.07 -1.96
C LEU A 102 -4.19 1.46 -2.14
N ASP A 103 -3.93 0.80 -3.28
CA ASP A 103 -2.59 0.29 -3.58
C ASP A 103 -1.56 1.44 -3.67
N ALA A 104 -1.93 2.57 -4.29
CA ALA A 104 -1.08 3.75 -4.36
C ALA A 104 -0.80 4.35 -2.98
N TYR A 105 -1.82 4.45 -2.11
CA TYR A 105 -1.66 4.91 -0.74
C TYR A 105 -0.75 3.97 0.07
N MET A 106 -0.95 2.65 -0.03
CA MET A 106 -0.14 1.65 0.66
C MET A 106 1.34 1.72 0.28
N LEU A 107 1.68 2.05 -0.97
CA LEU A 107 3.08 2.20 -1.38
C LEU A 107 3.83 3.26 -0.57
N THR A 108 3.14 4.29 -0.07
CA THR A 108 3.77 5.32 0.79
C THR A 108 4.18 4.79 2.16
N TYR A 109 3.65 3.63 2.57
CA TYR A 109 3.97 2.93 3.81
C TYR A 109 4.86 1.70 3.60
N CYS A 110 5.40 1.53 2.38
CA CYS A 110 6.34 0.45 2.11
C CYS A 110 7.64 0.70 2.91
N PRO A 111 8.24 -0.33 3.54
CA PRO A 111 9.46 -0.18 4.32
C PRO A 111 10.58 0.57 3.57
N SER A 112 11.34 1.44 4.25
CA SER A 112 12.31 2.36 3.63
C SER A 112 13.41 1.66 2.83
N ASN A 113 13.82 0.46 3.25
CA ASN A 113 14.78 -0.38 2.55
C ASN A 113 14.30 -0.87 1.16
N VAL A 114 13.02 -0.71 0.84
CA VAL A 114 12.45 -1.02 -0.48
C VAL A 114 12.76 0.08 -1.50
N TRP A 115 12.89 1.33 -1.06
CA TRP A 115 13.16 2.49 -1.91
C TRP A 115 14.67 2.76 -2.07
N MET A 116 15.47 2.36 -1.08
CA MET A 116 16.92 2.54 -1.07
C MET A 116 17.65 1.42 -1.84
N GLY A 117 17.28 1.17 -3.11
CA GLY A 117 18.02 0.23 -3.95
C GLY A 117 19.54 0.41 -3.79
N THR A 118 20.26 -0.70 -3.63
CA THR A 118 21.72 -0.82 -3.40
C THR A 118 22.48 0.39 -3.95
N ILE A 119 22.87 1.30 -3.06
CA ILE A 119 23.84 2.36 -3.35
C ILE A 119 25.23 1.71 -3.41
#